data_AF-A0A1B1ZTY2-F1
#
_entry.id   AF-A0A1B1ZTY2-F1
#
_cell.length_a   1.000
_cell.length_b   1.000
_cell.length_c   1.000
_cell.angle_alpha   90.00
_cell.angle_beta   90.00
_cell.angle_gamma   90.00
#
_symmetry.space_group_name_H-M   'P 1'
#
loop_
_entity.id
_entity.type
_entity.pdbx_description
1 polymer ?
#
loop_
_entity_poly.entity_id
_entity_poly.type
_entity_poly.pdbx_seq_one_letter_code
_entity_poly.pdbx_strand_id
1 'polypeptide(L)'
;MVGGAAPGEPGPALPDLVPPMLPAAGELADASGNGRWAVEFGWEGHRCVAYVLPGRVRLLSSTARSITRSFPELAVLGEQAPARGMVLDGTVVALDAAGRPSRGSLLRRTATVAPDAALRAEVPVGYVVTDLLWCDGRRVLELPYRRRRAELEALGLAGPKILVPPSFGLDEAELVVRTAEQYGLDGLHLKRLDVPYQPGRRSRNWLRVPLRRRRQVLVAGWVPAGAGAGRERIAAVLLALPGPDGPEYVGRVGLGAADADARTLVTAPAGPPPRDVPDGVLAGARWIRPGLVAAVEHRGRTAAGRLTLPAWRGLVARGEQDRELTAPPPGARGRESAAVPARPATAPPAGSATDRTVRIRVRDAVPPQAPPSPSAQPVPHQEGPWHGPLSRRLEQHFVYNTLNTIASLVRTDPPRARELLLGFADLSRAADRAEEPTIRLDEELAAVRAYLQIERTRFGARLTAEVDDPRGSGIDPASAVPPLAVLAAVRRAVQEEIEPVPGGGGVRVRLVTGGCRVEVALEQSGESRNDDPFVLFHLPLGAPAD
;
A
#
# COMPACT_ATOMS: atom_id res chain seq x y z
N MET A 1 31.98 6.54 -31.76
CA MET A 1 33.05 5.90 -30.98
C MET A 1 32.81 6.21 -29.52
N VAL A 2 32.27 5.25 -28.76
CA VAL A 2 32.11 5.37 -27.30
C VAL A 2 33.32 4.66 -26.72
N GLY A 3 34.22 5.40 -26.07
CA GLY A 3 35.40 4.84 -25.43
C GLY A 3 34.97 3.89 -24.32
N GLY A 4 35.24 2.60 -24.49
CA GLY A 4 35.14 1.63 -23.42
C GLY A 4 36.19 1.95 -22.37
N ALA A 5 35.76 2.12 -21.12
CA ALA A 5 36.68 2.27 -20.00
C ALA A 5 37.58 1.03 -19.91
N ALA A 6 38.88 1.25 -19.77
CA ALA A 6 39.86 0.19 -19.59
C ALA A 6 39.57 -0.59 -18.29
N PRO A 7 39.76 -1.91 -18.25
CA PRO A 7 39.61 -2.69 -17.03
C PRO A 7 40.70 -2.27 -16.03
N GLY A 8 40.31 -1.59 -14.94
CA GLY A 8 41.22 -1.25 -13.84
C GLY A 8 41.07 0.14 -13.21
N GLU A 9 40.36 1.08 -13.83
CA GLU A 9 40.10 2.37 -13.18
C GLU A 9 38.97 2.24 -12.15
N PRO A 10 39.18 2.65 -10.88
CA PRO A 10 38.09 2.70 -9.92
C PRO A 10 37.06 3.73 -10.39
N GLY A 11 35.86 3.26 -10.73
CA GLY A 11 34.74 4.12 -11.13
C GLY A 11 34.45 5.22 -10.10
N PRO A 12 33.73 6.29 -10.50
CA PRO A 12 33.46 7.46 -9.65
C PRO A 12 32.90 7.06 -8.29
N ALA A 13 33.33 7.75 -7.22
CA ALA A 13 32.81 7.56 -5.87
C ALA A 13 31.30 7.85 -5.77
N LEU A 14 30.66 7.37 -4.69
CA LEU A 14 29.27 7.68 -4.38
C LEU A 14 29.09 9.21 -4.30
N PRO A 15 28.14 9.81 -5.04
CA PRO A 15 27.97 11.25 -5.04
C PRO A 15 27.42 11.76 -3.70
N ASP A 16 27.89 12.95 -3.28
CA ASP A 16 27.40 13.59 -2.05
C ASP A 16 25.94 14.05 -2.19
N LEU A 17 25.59 14.61 -3.35
CA LEU A 17 24.27 15.13 -3.65
C LEU A 17 23.92 14.98 -5.13
N VAL A 18 22.78 14.37 -5.40
CA VAL A 18 22.07 14.43 -6.67
C VAL A 18 20.77 15.22 -6.45
N PRO A 19 20.65 16.46 -6.97
CA PRO A 19 19.42 17.23 -6.86
C PRO A 19 18.27 16.49 -7.54
N PRO A 20 17.11 16.29 -6.88
CA PRO A 20 16.03 15.53 -7.49
C PRO A 20 15.45 16.23 -8.72
N MET A 21 15.25 15.49 -9.81
CA MET A 21 14.48 15.94 -10.97
C MET A 21 13.04 16.20 -10.55
N LEU A 22 12.36 17.22 -11.07
CA LEU A 22 11.00 17.57 -10.67
C LEU A 22 10.00 17.27 -11.79
N PRO A 23 8.85 16.65 -11.49
CA PRO A 23 7.83 16.48 -12.50
C PRO A 23 7.16 17.82 -12.85
N ALA A 24 6.82 18.04 -14.12
CA ALA A 24 5.85 19.06 -14.51
C ALA A 24 4.42 18.58 -14.22
N ALA A 25 3.48 19.51 -14.02
CA ALA A 25 2.06 19.13 -14.03
C ALA A 25 1.66 18.75 -15.46
N GLY A 26 0.76 17.77 -15.59
CA GLY A 26 0.22 17.35 -16.88
C GLY A 26 -1.03 16.50 -16.76
N GLU A 27 -1.54 16.07 -17.90
CA GLU A 27 -2.69 15.19 -18.07
C GLU A 27 -2.29 13.93 -18.84
N LEU A 28 -3.11 12.88 -18.78
CA LEU A 28 -2.81 11.64 -19.52
C LEU A 28 -2.73 11.90 -21.04
N ALA A 29 -3.55 12.83 -21.55
CA ALA A 29 -3.56 13.23 -22.95
C ALA A 29 -2.29 13.98 -23.40
N ASP A 30 -1.47 14.51 -22.47
CA ASP A 30 -0.17 15.11 -22.82
C ASP A 30 0.85 14.05 -23.27
N ALA A 31 0.67 12.78 -22.89
CA ALA A 31 1.52 11.68 -23.32
C ALA A 31 1.03 11.14 -24.68
N SER A 32 1.80 11.40 -25.72
CA SER A 32 1.58 10.88 -27.07
C SER A 32 2.74 9.98 -27.53
N GLY A 33 2.43 9.08 -28.46
CA GLY A 33 3.35 8.10 -29.04
C GLY A 33 3.45 6.82 -28.20
N ASN A 34 2.81 5.74 -28.67
CA ASN A 34 2.87 4.43 -28.05
C ASN A 34 4.32 3.99 -27.82
N GLY A 35 4.59 3.40 -26.65
CA GLY A 35 5.92 2.89 -26.28
C GLY A 35 6.97 3.96 -25.98
N ARG A 36 6.59 5.24 -25.77
CA ARG A 36 7.53 6.31 -25.37
C ARG A 36 7.44 6.70 -23.89
N TRP A 37 6.41 6.25 -23.20
CA TRP A 37 6.11 6.65 -21.83
C TRP A 37 5.92 5.42 -20.95
N ALA A 38 6.50 5.49 -19.75
CA ALA A 38 6.13 4.66 -18.62
C ALA A 38 5.03 5.36 -17.81
N VAL A 39 4.08 4.57 -17.33
CA VAL A 39 3.06 4.96 -16.36
C VAL A 39 3.40 4.30 -15.03
N GLU A 40 3.60 5.10 -14.00
CA GLU A 40 3.81 4.65 -12.63
C GLU A 40 2.75 5.21 -11.69
N PHE A 41 2.51 4.50 -10.58
CA PHE A 41 1.69 5.00 -9.51
C PHE A 41 2.28 6.26 -8.87
N GLY A 42 1.43 7.24 -8.63
CA GLY A 42 1.77 8.45 -7.90
C GLY A 42 1.61 8.24 -6.40
N TRP A 43 2.71 7.96 -5.73
CA TRP A 43 2.72 7.76 -4.29
C TRP A 43 2.74 9.09 -3.55
N GLU A 44 1.73 9.33 -2.73
CA GLU A 44 1.73 10.50 -1.85
C GLU A 44 2.61 10.25 -0.62
N GLY A 45 3.64 11.08 -0.45
CA GLY A 45 4.54 10.94 0.69
C GLY A 45 5.66 11.97 0.74
N HIS A 46 6.71 11.64 1.48
CA HIS A 46 7.89 12.48 1.65
C HIS A 46 8.97 12.02 0.69
N ARG A 47 9.09 12.70 -0.46
CA ARG A 47 10.09 12.39 -1.46
C ARG A 47 11.50 12.61 -0.93
N CYS A 48 12.37 11.63 -1.13
CA CYS A 48 13.78 11.70 -0.75
C CYS A 48 14.67 10.83 -1.64
N VAL A 49 15.94 11.20 -1.71
CA VAL A 49 17.00 10.43 -2.35
C VAL A 49 17.76 9.67 -1.26
N ALA A 50 17.85 8.36 -1.40
CA ALA A 50 18.62 7.49 -0.52
C ALA A 50 20.02 7.25 -1.10
N TYR A 51 21.04 7.53 -0.30
CA TYR A 51 22.45 7.23 -0.57
C TYR A 51 22.82 6.06 0.31
N VAL A 52 23.09 4.93 -0.32
CA VAL A 52 23.18 3.64 0.36
C VAL A 52 24.56 3.04 0.11
N LEU A 53 25.26 2.75 1.19
CA LEU A 53 26.45 1.91 1.23
C LEU A 53 26.13 0.68 2.09
N PRO A 54 26.91 -0.41 1.99
CA PRO A 54 26.79 -1.53 2.91
C PRO A 54 26.76 -1.06 4.37
N GLY A 55 25.68 -1.39 5.08
CA GLY A 55 25.45 -1.02 6.48
C GLY A 55 25.24 0.48 6.77
N ARG A 56 25.14 1.35 5.75
CA ARG A 56 24.96 2.80 5.96
C ARG A 56 23.97 3.40 4.97
N VAL A 57 22.95 4.07 5.51
CA VAL A 57 21.94 4.78 4.72
C VAL A 57 21.93 6.26 5.09
N ARG A 58 21.86 7.13 4.07
CA ARG A 58 21.61 8.57 4.23
C ARG A 58 20.42 8.96 3.35
N LEU A 59 19.40 9.58 3.95
CA LEU A 59 18.21 10.06 3.25
C LEU A 59 18.23 11.58 3.18
N LEU A 60 18.18 12.12 1.97
CA LEU A 60 18.05 13.57 1.76
C LEU A 60 16.69 13.90 1.16
N SER A 61 15.97 14.84 1.77
CA SER A 61 14.72 15.36 1.24
C SER A 61 14.92 16.08 -0.11
N SER A 62 13.81 16.44 -0.75
CA SER A 62 13.82 17.27 -1.97
C SER A 62 14.59 18.59 -1.86
N THR A 63 14.80 19.12 -0.65
CA THR A 63 15.56 20.34 -0.37
C THR A 63 16.95 20.04 0.22
N ALA A 64 17.48 18.85 -0.02
CA ALA A 64 18.78 18.38 0.46
C ALA A 64 18.96 18.36 2.00
N ARG A 65 17.85 18.35 2.77
CA ARG A 65 17.92 18.22 4.23
C ARG A 65 18.01 16.75 4.61
N SER A 66 18.89 16.42 5.55
CA SER A 66 18.96 15.07 6.08
C SER A 66 17.69 14.74 6.87
N ILE A 67 17.02 13.66 6.48
CA ILE A 67 15.85 13.10 7.17
C ILE A 67 16.12 11.68 7.68
N THR A 68 17.37 11.22 7.59
CA THR A 68 17.78 9.84 7.95
C THR A 68 17.29 9.43 9.33
N ARG A 69 17.46 10.30 10.34
CA ARG A 69 17.10 9.98 11.72
C ARG A 69 15.60 9.86 11.94
N SER A 70 14.78 10.50 11.10
CA SER A 70 13.32 10.40 11.17
C SER A 70 12.79 9.04 10.70
N PHE A 71 13.61 8.26 9.97
CA PHE A 71 13.22 6.97 9.40
C PHE A 71 14.30 5.89 9.62
N PRO A 72 14.66 5.60 10.89
CA PRO A 72 15.72 4.63 11.19
C PRO A 72 15.42 3.22 10.69
N GLU A 73 14.14 2.84 10.58
CA GLU A 73 13.68 1.57 10.01
C GLU A 73 14.05 1.36 8.53
N LEU A 74 14.47 2.40 7.80
CA LEU A 74 14.95 2.30 6.42
C LEU A 74 16.44 1.94 6.33
N ALA A 75 17.13 1.71 7.46
CA ALA A 75 18.50 1.22 7.49
C ALA A 75 18.67 -0.14 6.76
N VAL A 76 17.59 -0.93 6.66
CA VAL A 76 17.53 -2.21 5.93
C VAL A 76 17.93 -2.10 4.45
N LEU A 77 17.87 -0.89 3.85
CA LEU A 77 18.42 -0.67 2.50
C LEU A 77 19.92 -0.95 2.43
N GLY A 78 20.66 -0.72 3.53
CA GLY A 78 22.10 -0.97 3.62
C GLY A 78 22.48 -2.45 3.61
N GLU A 79 21.55 -3.35 3.92
CA GLU A 79 21.75 -4.81 3.87
C GLU A 79 21.66 -5.33 2.42
N GLN A 80 20.93 -4.63 1.56
CA GLN A 80 20.72 -4.98 0.15
C GLN A 80 21.64 -4.18 -0.79
N ALA A 81 22.60 -3.45 -0.24
CA ALA A 81 23.48 -2.58 -1.00
C ALA A 81 24.53 -3.38 -1.79
N PRO A 82 24.77 -3.06 -3.07
CA PRO A 82 25.96 -3.51 -3.78
C PRO A 82 27.25 -3.11 -3.05
N ALA A 83 28.37 -3.75 -3.37
CA ALA A 83 29.64 -3.54 -2.69
C ALA A 83 30.09 -2.07 -2.65
N ARG A 84 29.94 -1.33 -3.77
CA ARG A 84 30.23 0.12 -3.80
C ARG A 84 29.00 0.99 -3.53
N GLY A 85 27.84 0.38 -3.28
CA GLY A 85 26.60 1.06 -2.92
C GLY A 85 25.70 1.42 -4.10
N MET A 86 24.71 2.27 -3.82
CA MET A 86 23.72 2.79 -4.78
C MET A 86 23.11 4.12 -4.34
N VAL A 87 22.50 4.83 -5.29
CA VAL A 87 21.69 6.03 -5.04
C VAL A 87 20.31 5.86 -5.66
N LEU A 88 19.27 5.96 -4.83
CA LEU A 88 17.88 5.68 -5.18
C LEU A 88 17.03 6.96 -5.06
N ASP A 89 16.12 7.19 -6.02
CA ASP A 89 15.07 8.23 -5.91
C ASP A 89 13.74 7.56 -5.58
N GLY A 90 13.06 8.07 -4.55
CA GLY A 90 11.87 7.43 -4.03
C GLY A 90 11.08 8.29 -3.08
N THR A 91 10.04 7.69 -2.52
CA THR A 91 9.10 8.37 -1.63
C THR A 91 8.90 7.55 -0.37
N VAL A 92 9.10 8.16 0.79
CA VAL A 92 8.67 7.56 2.06
C VAL A 92 7.16 7.73 2.16
N VAL A 93 6.46 6.62 2.35
CA VAL A 93 4.99 6.57 2.47
C VAL A 93 4.62 6.03 3.84
N ALA A 94 3.53 6.54 4.39
CA ALA A 94 2.84 5.92 5.53
C ALA A 94 1.48 5.43 5.04
N LEU A 95 1.05 4.26 5.48
CA LEU A 95 -0.27 3.73 5.16
C LEU A 95 -1.21 3.90 6.36
N ASP A 96 -2.50 4.10 6.09
CA ASP A 96 -3.54 4.00 7.11
C ASP A 96 -3.91 2.54 7.40
N ALA A 97 -4.83 2.31 8.36
CA ALA A 97 -5.29 0.97 8.72
C ALA A 97 -5.99 0.21 7.55
N ALA A 98 -6.38 0.91 6.48
CA ALA A 98 -6.94 0.33 5.28
C ALA A 98 -5.87 0.09 4.18
N GLY A 99 -4.59 0.30 4.49
CA GLY A 99 -3.47 0.13 3.57
C GLY A 99 -3.32 1.27 2.55
N ARG A 100 -3.97 2.42 2.74
CA ARG A 100 -3.91 3.56 1.80
C ARG A 100 -2.89 4.60 2.22
N PRO A 101 -2.18 5.26 1.28
CA PRO A 101 -1.26 6.34 1.64
C PRO A 101 -1.94 7.45 2.45
N SER A 102 -1.34 7.82 3.57
CA SER A 102 -1.83 8.86 4.48
C SER A 102 -0.76 9.92 4.74
N ARG A 103 -0.91 11.06 4.07
CA ARG A 103 -0.07 12.25 4.33
C ARG A 103 -0.18 12.71 5.78
N GLY A 104 -1.37 12.64 6.37
CA GLY A 104 -1.62 13.06 7.75
C GLY A 104 -0.78 12.25 8.75
N SER A 105 -0.76 10.93 8.59
CA SER A 105 0.06 10.04 9.42
C SER A 105 1.56 10.33 9.21
N LEU A 106 1.99 10.53 7.96
CA LEU A 106 3.39 10.81 7.64
C LEU A 106 3.89 12.17 8.17
N LEU A 107 3.02 13.18 8.28
CA LEU A 107 3.38 14.48 8.87
C LEU A 107 3.79 14.34 10.33
N ARG A 108 3.11 13.48 11.11
CA ARG A 108 3.50 13.19 12.50
C ARG A 108 4.90 12.59 12.57
N ARG A 109 5.22 11.65 11.67
CA ARG A 109 6.58 11.07 11.56
C ARG A 109 7.63 12.11 11.21
N THR A 110 7.35 12.96 10.23
CA THR A 110 8.32 13.95 9.72
C THR A 110 8.58 15.08 10.73
N ALA A 111 7.65 15.34 11.65
CA ALA A 111 7.83 16.32 12.73
C ALA A 111 8.82 15.86 13.82
N THR A 112 9.16 14.57 13.87
CA THR A 112 10.03 13.98 14.88
C THR A 112 11.35 13.51 14.26
N VAL A 113 12.48 14.03 14.76
CA VAL A 113 13.81 13.73 14.21
C VAL A 113 14.32 12.34 14.61
N ALA A 114 13.89 11.78 15.74
CA ALA A 114 14.30 10.45 16.19
C ALA A 114 13.11 9.81 16.93
N PRO A 115 12.16 9.25 16.18
CA PRO A 115 10.94 8.73 16.78
C PRO A 115 11.19 7.42 17.54
N ASP A 116 10.54 7.28 18.69
CA ASP A 116 10.64 6.08 19.53
C ASP A 116 9.98 4.85 18.89
N ALA A 117 10.04 3.71 19.59
CA ALA A 117 9.42 2.48 19.12
C ALA A 117 7.89 2.58 19.03
N ALA A 118 7.25 3.33 19.93
CA ALA A 118 5.80 3.47 19.97
C ALA A 118 5.28 4.20 18.74
N LEU A 119 5.87 5.36 18.40
CA LEU A 119 5.49 6.13 17.21
C LEU A 119 5.83 5.40 15.90
N ARG A 120 6.86 4.55 15.89
CA ARG A 120 7.19 3.69 14.73
C ARG A 120 6.18 2.58 14.51
N ALA A 121 5.65 2.00 15.60
CA ALA A 121 4.61 0.98 15.53
C ALA A 121 3.24 1.58 15.17
N GLU A 122 2.91 2.76 15.71
CA GLU A 122 1.65 3.47 15.40
C GLU A 122 1.58 3.91 13.94
N VAL A 123 2.70 4.40 13.40
CA VAL A 123 2.77 4.89 12.02
C VAL A 123 3.91 4.19 11.28
N PRO A 124 3.67 2.96 10.78
CA PRO A 124 4.65 2.25 9.98
C PRO A 124 4.84 2.96 8.64
N VAL A 125 6.10 3.05 8.21
CA VAL A 125 6.47 3.65 6.92
C VAL A 125 7.17 2.64 6.01
N GLY A 126 7.13 2.91 4.71
CA GLY A 126 7.89 2.19 3.71
C GLY A 126 8.56 3.17 2.74
N TYR A 127 9.60 2.72 2.06
CA TYR A 127 10.27 3.46 1.01
C TYR A 127 9.91 2.88 -0.36
N VAL A 128 9.21 3.68 -1.14
CA VAL A 128 8.84 3.35 -2.52
C VAL A 128 9.91 3.87 -3.46
N VAL A 129 10.68 2.97 -4.04
CA VAL A 129 11.81 3.26 -4.93
C VAL A 129 11.31 3.38 -6.37
N THR A 130 11.61 4.48 -7.04
CA THR A 130 11.06 4.78 -8.39
C THR A 130 12.12 5.09 -9.44
N ASP A 131 13.38 5.27 -9.05
CA ASP A 131 14.50 5.44 -10.00
C ASP A 131 15.84 5.06 -9.34
N LEU A 132 16.81 4.69 -10.16
CA LEU A 132 18.19 4.41 -9.79
C LEU A 132 19.08 5.48 -10.44
N LEU A 133 19.90 6.15 -9.64
CA LEU A 133 20.69 7.31 -10.09
C LEU A 133 22.19 6.99 -10.20
N TRP A 134 22.67 6.10 -9.34
CA TRP A 134 24.06 5.63 -9.32
C TRP A 134 24.08 4.21 -8.74
N CYS A 135 24.94 3.33 -9.25
CA CYS A 135 25.07 1.97 -8.76
C CYS A 135 26.49 1.43 -8.99
N ASP A 136 27.05 0.81 -7.96
CA ASP A 136 28.31 0.06 -7.99
C ASP A 136 29.47 0.75 -8.74
N GLY A 137 29.75 2.01 -8.42
CA GLY A 137 30.84 2.76 -9.06
C GLY A 137 30.46 3.40 -10.40
N ARG A 138 29.20 3.33 -10.83
CA ARG A 138 28.75 3.84 -12.14
C ARG A 138 27.60 4.83 -12.00
N ARG A 139 27.71 5.94 -12.72
CA ARG A 139 26.60 6.90 -12.92
C ARG A 139 25.58 6.27 -13.87
N VAL A 140 24.35 6.05 -13.40
CA VAL A 140 23.27 5.52 -14.24
C VAL A 140 22.26 6.58 -14.65
N LEU A 141 22.26 7.75 -13.98
CA LEU A 141 21.36 8.88 -14.26
C LEU A 141 21.43 9.41 -15.71
N GLU A 142 22.55 9.16 -16.41
CA GLU A 142 22.75 9.52 -17.83
C GLU A 142 22.12 8.53 -18.80
N LEU A 143 21.77 7.33 -18.34
CA LEU A 143 21.09 6.34 -19.15
C LEU A 143 19.62 6.73 -19.38
N PRO A 144 19.01 6.33 -20.51
CA PRO A 144 17.57 6.43 -20.69
C PRO A 144 16.80 5.76 -19.56
N TYR A 145 15.65 6.32 -19.17
CA TYR A 145 14.83 5.80 -18.07
C TYR A 145 14.56 4.30 -18.15
N ARG A 146 14.26 3.77 -19.35
CA ARG A 146 14.04 2.31 -19.55
C ARG A 146 15.22 1.45 -19.07
N ARG A 147 16.45 1.93 -19.20
CA ARG A 147 17.65 1.22 -18.77
C ARG A 147 17.85 1.36 -17.26
N ARG A 148 17.67 2.56 -16.71
CA ARG A 148 17.71 2.77 -15.25
C ARG A 148 16.67 1.93 -14.52
N ARG A 149 15.47 1.83 -15.10
CA ARG A 149 14.37 1.03 -14.57
C ARG A 149 14.69 -0.48 -14.59
N ALA A 150 15.21 -0.99 -15.70
CA ALA A 150 15.63 -2.38 -15.78
C ALA A 150 16.78 -2.70 -14.81
N GLU A 151 17.74 -1.79 -14.65
CA GLU A 151 18.83 -1.95 -13.67
C GLU A 151 18.31 -1.88 -12.22
N LEU A 152 17.33 -1.00 -11.92
CA LEU A 152 16.66 -0.96 -10.63
C LEU A 152 15.95 -2.29 -10.31
N GLU A 153 15.22 -2.84 -11.27
CA GLU A 153 14.51 -4.12 -11.11
C GLU A 153 15.49 -5.28 -10.92
N ALA A 154 16.62 -5.28 -11.64
CA ALA A 154 17.65 -6.30 -11.52
C ALA A 154 18.36 -6.33 -10.15
N LEU A 155 18.29 -5.23 -9.36
CA LEU A 155 18.79 -5.22 -7.98
C LEU A 155 17.95 -6.10 -7.05
N GLY A 156 16.72 -6.45 -7.42
CA GLY A 156 15.86 -7.32 -6.61
C GLY A 156 15.49 -6.73 -5.25
N LEU A 157 15.51 -5.40 -5.10
CA LEU A 157 15.22 -4.73 -3.83
C LEU A 157 13.79 -5.04 -3.40
N ALA A 158 13.66 -5.63 -2.21
CA ALA A 158 12.37 -6.07 -1.68
C ALA A 158 12.41 -6.15 -0.15
N GLY A 159 11.23 -6.26 0.45
CA GLY A 159 11.09 -6.51 1.88
C GLY A 159 9.99 -5.66 2.53
N PRO A 160 9.75 -5.86 3.83
CA PRO A 160 8.61 -5.27 4.54
C PRO A 160 8.61 -3.74 4.55
N LYS A 161 9.75 -3.08 4.31
CA LYS A 161 9.87 -1.62 4.31
C LYS A 161 10.28 -1.05 2.94
N ILE A 162 10.52 -1.89 1.93
CA ILE A 162 11.03 -1.46 0.63
C ILE A 162 10.11 -1.98 -0.46
N LEU A 163 9.64 -1.06 -1.33
CA LEU A 163 8.81 -1.41 -2.48
C LEU A 163 9.42 -0.82 -3.75
N VAL A 164 9.68 -1.67 -4.75
CA VAL A 164 9.88 -1.24 -6.14
C VAL A 164 8.57 -1.51 -6.88
N PRO A 165 7.67 -0.52 -7.05
CA PRO A 165 6.38 -0.75 -7.68
C PRO A 165 6.57 -0.96 -9.19
N PRO A 166 5.73 -1.76 -9.86
CA PRO A 166 5.82 -1.98 -11.31
C PRO A 166 5.69 -0.68 -12.11
N SER A 167 6.27 -0.68 -13.30
CA SER A 167 6.13 0.38 -14.30
C SER A 167 5.39 -0.17 -15.52
N PHE A 168 4.36 0.54 -15.97
CA PHE A 168 3.46 0.10 -17.03
C PHE A 168 3.67 0.89 -18.33
N GLY A 169 3.19 0.35 -19.44
CA GLY A 169 3.10 1.09 -20.70
C GLY A 169 1.92 2.07 -20.72
N LEU A 170 1.93 3.00 -21.68
CA LEU A 170 0.81 3.95 -21.87
C LEU A 170 -0.48 3.25 -22.34
N ASP A 171 -0.35 2.14 -23.04
CA ASP A 171 -1.44 1.23 -23.43
C ASP A 171 -2.16 0.61 -22.23
N GLU A 172 -1.48 0.51 -21.09
CA GLU A 172 -2.04 0.00 -19.84
C GLU A 172 -2.59 1.12 -18.93
N ALA A 173 -2.52 2.39 -19.35
CA ALA A 173 -2.80 3.54 -18.48
C ALA A 173 -4.20 3.51 -17.85
N GLU A 174 -5.22 3.04 -18.58
CA GLU A 174 -6.58 2.95 -18.05
C GLU A 174 -6.68 1.95 -16.89
N LEU A 175 -5.98 0.82 -16.98
CA LEU A 175 -5.88 -0.14 -15.89
C LEU A 175 -5.20 0.50 -14.68
N VAL A 176 -4.06 1.17 -14.89
CA VAL A 176 -3.33 1.85 -13.82
C VAL A 176 -4.19 2.93 -13.14
N VAL A 177 -4.97 3.69 -13.90
CA VAL A 177 -5.94 4.67 -13.37
C VAL A 177 -6.93 3.97 -12.44
N ARG A 178 -7.61 2.91 -12.91
CA ARG A 178 -8.62 2.19 -12.10
C ARG A 178 -8.01 1.60 -10.84
N THR A 179 -6.83 0.99 -10.94
CA THR A 179 -6.11 0.44 -9.80
C THR A 179 -5.74 1.54 -8.81
N ALA A 180 -5.17 2.64 -9.28
CA ALA A 180 -4.80 3.76 -8.43
C ALA A 180 -6.01 4.37 -7.71
N GLU A 181 -7.16 4.45 -8.36
CA GLU A 181 -8.42 4.88 -7.74
C GLU A 181 -8.91 3.90 -6.66
N GLN A 182 -8.83 2.60 -6.92
CA GLN A 182 -9.21 1.55 -5.95
C GLN A 182 -8.35 1.60 -4.69
N TYR A 183 -7.03 1.81 -4.83
CA TYR A 183 -6.08 1.87 -3.72
C TYR A 183 -5.96 3.27 -3.08
N GLY A 184 -6.77 4.24 -3.50
CA GLY A 184 -6.80 5.55 -2.86
C GLY A 184 -5.63 6.46 -3.21
N LEU A 185 -4.89 6.17 -4.28
CA LEU A 185 -3.80 7.03 -4.76
C LEU A 185 -4.36 8.35 -5.34
N ASP A 186 -3.55 9.40 -5.28
CA ASP A 186 -3.92 10.76 -5.66
C ASP A 186 -3.48 11.14 -7.09
N GLY A 187 -2.74 10.26 -7.77
CA GLY A 187 -2.32 10.49 -9.14
C GLY A 187 -1.43 9.39 -9.72
N LEU A 188 -0.92 9.68 -10.92
CA LEU A 188 0.08 8.91 -11.64
C LEU A 188 1.35 9.75 -11.89
N HIS A 189 2.41 9.07 -12.29
CA HIS A 189 3.59 9.65 -12.90
C HIS A 189 3.74 9.11 -14.32
N LEU A 190 3.98 10.00 -15.28
CA LEU A 190 4.36 9.61 -16.64
C LEU A 190 5.82 9.96 -16.85
N LYS A 191 6.65 9.00 -17.23
CA LYS A 191 8.09 9.20 -17.44
C LYS A 191 8.46 8.84 -18.88
N ARG A 192 9.14 9.74 -19.60
CA ARG A 192 9.70 9.44 -20.94
C ARG A 192 10.73 8.31 -20.82
N LEU A 193 10.56 7.26 -21.59
CA LEU A 193 11.38 6.05 -21.52
C LEU A 193 12.80 6.25 -22.07
N ASP A 194 12.96 7.18 -23.00
CA ASP A 194 14.16 7.36 -23.83
C ASP A 194 15.07 8.51 -23.38
N VAL A 195 14.75 9.17 -22.26
CA VAL A 195 15.52 10.33 -21.77
C VAL A 195 16.32 10.03 -20.50
N PRO A 196 17.46 10.72 -20.31
CA PRO A 196 18.21 10.69 -19.06
C PRO A 196 17.45 11.38 -17.93
N TYR A 197 17.86 11.11 -16.69
CA TYR A 197 17.43 11.86 -15.53
C TYR A 197 17.99 13.29 -15.62
N GLN A 198 17.23 14.29 -15.19
CA GLN A 198 17.62 15.70 -15.29
C GLN A 198 17.70 16.31 -13.88
N PRO A 199 18.84 16.13 -13.16
CA PRO A 199 18.97 16.56 -11.78
C PRO A 199 18.58 18.03 -11.58
N GLY A 200 17.73 18.29 -10.57
CA GLY A 200 17.30 19.63 -10.17
C GLY A 200 16.38 20.35 -11.16
N ARG A 201 16.07 19.79 -12.33
CA ARG A 201 15.21 20.43 -13.32
C ARG A 201 13.77 19.97 -13.21
N ARG A 202 12.84 20.92 -13.29
CA ARG A 202 11.44 20.63 -13.60
C ARG A 202 11.31 20.37 -15.10
N SER A 203 10.75 19.22 -15.47
CA SER A 203 10.77 18.77 -16.86
C SER A 203 9.43 18.22 -17.31
N ARG A 204 9.06 18.48 -18.57
CA ARG A 204 7.90 17.82 -19.22
C ARG A 204 8.17 16.36 -19.57
N ASN A 205 9.40 15.89 -19.47
CA ASN A 205 9.72 14.47 -19.65
C ASN A 205 9.31 13.61 -18.45
N TRP A 206 8.88 14.25 -17.35
CA TRP A 206 8.27 13.60 -16.21
C TRP A 206 7.01 14.38 -15.83
N LEU A 207 5.85 13.82 -16.06
CA LEU A 207 4.57 14.45 -15.72
C LEU A 207 4.01 13.87 -14.42
N ARG A 208 3.44 14.75 -13.61
CA ARG A 208 2.56 14.40 -12.49
C ARG A 208 1.12 14.58 -12.97
N VAL A 209 0.39 13.47 -13.07
CA VAL A 209 -1.01 13.46 -13.54
C VAL A 209 -1.92 13.18 -12.34
N PRO A 210 -2.65 14.18 -11.82
CA PRO A 210 -3.56 13.96 -10.70
C PRO A 210 -4.74 13.08 -11.10
N LEU A 211 -5.16 12.16 -10.21
CA LEU A 211 -6.41 11.43 -10.38
C LEU A 211 -7.57 12.31 -9.95
N ARG A 212 -8.54 12.46 -10.84
CA ARG A 212 -9.74 13.25 -10.62
C ARG A 212 -10.92 12.28 -10.61
N ARG A 213 -11.52 12.11 -9.45
CA ARG A 213 -12.72 11.30 -9.28
C ARG A 213 -13.92 12.16 -9.63
N ARG A 214 -14.74 11.71 -10.58
CA ARG A 214 -16.03 12.34 -10.87
C ARG A 214 -17.09 11.77 -9.93
N ARG A 215 -17.89 12.63 -9.32
CA ARG A 215 -19.01 12.23 -8.47
C ARG A 215 -20.17 13.20 -8.62
N GLN A 216 -21.39 12.68 -8.54
CA GLN A 216 -22.58 13.51 -8.39
C GLN A 216 -22.77 13.91 -6.91
N VAL A 217 -23.12 15.17 -6.68
CA VAL A 217 -23.32 15.76 -5.35
C VAL A 217 -24.60 16.58 -5.32
N LEU A 218 -25.20 16.71 -4.14
CA LEU A 218 -26.29 17.65 -3.93
C LEU A 218 -25.74 19.08 -3.93
N VAL A 219 -26.44 19.99 -4.58
CA VAL A 219 -26.21 21.43 -4.41
C VAL A 219 -27.03 21.89 -3.21
N ALA A 220 -26.34 22.27 -2.14
CA ALA A 220 -26.96 22.67 -0.88
C ALA A 220 -27.20 24.18 -0.80
N GLY A 221 -26.44 24.96 -1.56
CA GLY A 221 -26.53 26.42 -1.54
C GLY A 221 -25.38 27.07 -2.27
N TRP A 222 -25.22 28.37 -2.07
CA TRP A 222 -24.12 29.14 -2.66
C TRP A 222 -23.77 30.35 -1.80
N VAL A 223 -22.53 30.82 -1.93
CA VAL A 223 -22.00 32.00 -1.25
C VAL A 223 -22.00 33.17 -2.23
N PRO A 224 -22.58 34.33 -1.90
CA PRO A 224 -22.53 35.51 -2.75
C PRO A 224 -21.12 36.12 -2.86
N ALA A 225 -20.76 36.63 -4.03
CA ALA A 225 -19.50 37.36 -4.29
C ALA A 225 -19.61 38.88 -4.01
N GLY A 226 -20.69 39.33 -3.36
CA GLY A 226 -21.04 40.75 -3.21
C GLY A 226 -21.86 41.30 -4.41
N ALA A 227 -22.53 42.43 -4.20
CA ALA A 227 -23.35 43.08 -5.22
C ALA A 227 -22.47 43.86 -6.21
N GLY A 228 -22.37 43.38 -7.45
CA GLY A 228 -21.76 44.11 -8.57
C GLY A 228 -22.72 44.17 -9.74
N ALA A 229 -23.03 45.38 -10.23
CA ALA A 229 -23.89 45.63 -11.39
C ALA A 229 -25.30 44.98 -11.34
N GLY A 230 -25.95 45.00 -10.17
CA GLY A 230 -27.37 44.64 -10.02
C GLY A 230 -27.70 43.15 -10.18
N ARG A 231 -26.71 42.27 -10.28
CA ARG A 231 -26.90 40.81 -10.31
C ARG A 231 -26.13 40.13 -9.18
N GLU A 232 -26.80 39.22 -8.48
CA GLU A 232 -26.14 38.36 -7.49
C GLU A 232 -25.18 37.42 -8.19
N ARG A 233 -23.89 37.51 -7.85
CA ARG A 233 -22.84 36.63 -8.36
C ARG A 233 -22.52 35.56 -7.34
N ILE A 234 -22.20 34.38 -7.82
CA ILE A 234 -21.81 33.23 -6.99
C ILE A 234 -20.29 33.27 -6.79
N ALA A 235 -19.83 33.35 -5.54
CA ALA A 235 -18.44 33.16 -5.17
C ALA A 235 -18.08 31.68 -5.08
N ALA A 236 -18.99 30.87 -4.53
CA ALA A 236 -18.81 29.43 -4.42
C ALA A 236 -20.16 28.72 -4.32
N VAL A 237 -20.24 27.51 -4.86
CA VAL A 237 -21.37 26.59 -4.68
C VAL A 237 -21.06 25.67 -3.51
N LEU A 238 -22.05 25.45 -2.64
CA LEU A 238 -21.96 24.61 -1.44
C LEU A 238 -22.51 23.22 -1.77
N LEU A 239 -21.70 22.21 -1.46
CA LEU A 239 -21.95 20.84 -1.86
C LEU A 239 -22.36 20.01 -0.64
N ALA A 240 -23.27 19.07 -0.83
CA ALA A 240 -23.66 18.10 0.17
C ALA A 240 -23.77 16.67 -0.40
N LEU A 241 -23.78 15.69 0.49
CA LEU A 241 -24.13 14.31 0.18
C LEU A 241 -25.21 13.82 1.15
N PRO A 242 -26.05 12.84 0.76
CA PRO A 242 -26.97 12.19 1.67
C PRO A 242 -26.21 11.55 2.84
N GLY A 243 -26.73 11.75 4.05
CA GLY A 243 -26.31 11.08 5.28
C GLY A 243 -27.53 10.46 5.99
N PRO A 244 -27.31 9.63 7.01
CA PRO A 244 -28.39 8.93 7.73
C PRO A 244 -29.42 9.88 8.34
N ASP A 245 -28.98 11.04 8.83
CA ASP A 245 -29.83 12.05 9.47
C ASP A 245 -30.12 13.26 8.55
N GLY A 246 -29.92 13.10 7.25
CA GLY A 246 -30.08 14.15 6.25
C GLY A 246 -28.78 14.58 5.57
N PRO A 247 -28.83 15.56 4.66
CA PRO A 247 -27.68 15.96 3.86
C PRO A 247 -26.54 16.52 4.73
N GLU A 248 -25.32 16.06 4.49
CA GLU A 248 -24.10 16.50 5.15
C GLU A 248 -23.27 17.38 4.22
N TYR A 249 -22.74 18.49 4.73
CA TYR A 249 -21.87 19.37 3.97
C TYR A 249 -20.59 18.64 3.53
N VAL A 250 -20.17 18.78 2.28
CA VAL A 250 -18.92 18.14 1.79
C VAL A 250 -17.95 19.14 1.18
N GLY A 251 -18.18 20.43 1.38
CA GLY A 251 -17.27 21.50 0.95
C GLY A 251 -17.91 22.46 -0.04
N ARG A 252 -17.06 23.26 -0.67
CA ARG A 252 -17.47 24.29 -1.61
C ARG A 252 -16.59 24.27 -2.85
N VAL A 253 -17.14 24.70 -3.98
CA VAL A 253 -16.47 24.75 -5.27
C VAL A 253 -16.70 26.09 -5.96
N GLY A 254 -15.68 26.60 -6.65
CA GLY A 254 -15.84 27.81 -7.45
C GLY A 254 -16.72 27.54 -8.67
N LEU A 255 -17.57 28.51 -9.01
CA LEU A 255 -18.36 28.53 -10.23
C LEU A 255 -17.88 29.70 -11.09
N GLY A 256 -17.68 29.48 -12.38
CA GLY A 256 -17.26 30.55 -13.28
C GLY A 256 -18.31 31.66 -13.35
N ALA A 257 -17.88 32.92 -13.50
CA ALA A 257 -18.81 34.06 -13.55
C ALA A 257 -19.77 34.05 -14.75
N ALA A 258 -19.42 33.32 -15.82
CA ALA A 258 -20.23 33.12 -17.03
C ALA A 258 -20.84 31.72 -17.13
N ASP A 259 -20.82 30.95 -16.03
CA ASP A 259 -21.33 29.58 -16.03
C ASP A 259 -22.86 29.58 -16.21
N ALA A 260 -23.35 28.76 -17.14
CA ALA A 260 -24.77 28.70 -17.49
C ALA A 260 -25.65 28.24 -16.31
N ASP A 261 -25.08 27.50 -15.36
CA ASP A 261 -25.81 26.98 -14.20
C ASP A 261 -26.11 28.06 -13.14
N ALA A 262 -25.38 29.18 -13.16
CA ALA A 262 -25.48 30.21 -12.11
C ALA A 262 -26.91 30.73 -11.95
N ARG A 263 -27.64 30.93 -13.05
CA ARG A 263 -29.03 31.39 -13.00
C ARG A 263 -29.93 30.41 -12.27
N THR A 264 -29.80 29.11 -12.59
CA THR A 264 -30.58 28.04 -11.96
C THR A 264 -30.36 28.01 -10.45
N LEU A 265 -29.12 28.18 -10.00
CA LEU A 265 -28.76 28.20 -8.58
C LEU A 265 -29.31 29.43 -7.84
N VAL A 266 -29.24 30.62 -8.45
CA VAL A 266 -29.75 31.86 -7.85
C VAL A 266 -31.28 31.83 -7.73
N THR A 267 -31.99 31.22 -8.68
CA THR A 267 -33.46 31.15 -8.67
C THR A 267 -34.03 29.94 -7.92
N ALA A 268 -33.17 29.07 -7.39
CA ALA A 268 -33.62 27.87 -6.70
C ALA A 268 -34.40 28.22 -5.41
N PRO A 269 -35.48 27.48 -5.08
CA PRO A 269 -36.23 27.71 -3.86
C PRO A 269 -35.35 27.58 -2.61
N ALA A 270 -35.59 28.45 -1.62
CA ALA A 270 -34.87 28.40 -0.35
C ALA A 270 -35.12 27.07 0.40
N GLY A 271 -34.11 26.63 1.14
CA GLY A 271 -34.15 25.40 1.94
C GLY A 271 -33.28 25.49 3.20
N PRO A 272 -33.33 24.46 4.06
CA PRO A 272 -32.48 24.40 5.25
C PRO A 272 -31.02 24.12 4.88
N PRO A 273 -30.05 24.56 5.71
CA PRO A 273 -28.66 24.16 5.54
C PRO A 273 -28.49 22.64 5.78
N PRO A 274 -27.49 22.01 5.15
CA PRO A 274 -27.07 20.65 5.50
C PRO A 274 -26.41 20.64 6.89
N ARG A 275 -26.17 19.44 7.41
CA ARG A 275 -25.42 19.24 8.66
C ARG A 275 -23.93 19.54 8.46
N ASP A 276 -23.23 19.77 9.58
CA ASP A 276 -21.79 20.00 9.66
C ASP A 276 -21.27 21.15 8.80
N VAL A 277 -22.06 22.21 8.61
CA VAL A 277 -21.60 23.43 7.96
C VAL A 277 -20.77 24.24 8.96
N PRO A 278 -19.54 24.67 8.62
CA PRO A 278 -18.77 25.58 9.47
C PRO A 278 -19.46 26.93 9.65
N ASP A 279 -19.41 27.52 10.85
CA ASP A 279 -20.11 28.77 11.19
C ASP A 279 -19.84 29.92 10.20
N GLY A 280 -18.58 30.08 9.77
CA GLY A 280 -18.19 31.12 8.81
C GLY A 280 -18.78 30.94 7.41
N VAL A 281 -19.22 29.73 7.05
CA VAL A 281 -19.98 29.46 5.83
C VAL A 281 -21.48 29.63 6.10
N LEU A 282 -21.95 29.22 7.28
CA LEU A 282 -23.36 29.23 7.66
C LEU A 282 -24.01 30.61 7.52
N ALA A 283 -23.36 31.65 8.06
CA ALA A 283 -23.90 33.01 8.09
C ALA A 283 -23.89 33.73 6.73
N GLY A 284 -23.01 33.33 5.80
CA GLY A 284 -22.79 34.01 4.52
C GLY A 284 -23.42 33.32 3.32
N ALA A 285 -24.18 32.25 3.53
CA ALA A 285 -24.68 31.39 2.46
C ALA A 285 -26.16 31.61 2.15
N ARG A 286 -26.54 31.37 0.90
CA ARG A 286 -27.92 31.17 0.47
C ARG A 286 -28.18 29.69 0.32
N TRP A 287 -29.03 29.16 1.18
CA TRP A 287 -29.39 27.75 1.22
C TRP A 287 -30.55 27.45 0.30
N ILE A 288 -30.44 26.37 -0.47
CA ILE A 288 -31.46 25.97 -1.43
C ILE A 288 -32.06 24.63 -1.03
N ARG A 289 -33.29 24.39 -1.46
CA ARG A 289 -34.00 23.14 -1.20
C ARG A 289 -33.23 21.96 -1.84
N PRO A 290 -33.00 20.85 -1.12
CA PRO A 290 -32.37 19.67 -1.68
C PRO A 290 -33.13 19.17 -2.93
N GLY A 291 -32.40 18.90 -4.01
CA GLY A 291 -33.00 18.39 -5.26
C GLY A 291 -32.20 18.73 -6.53
N LEU A 292 -31.33 19.76 -6.48
CA LEU A 292 -30.36 19.99 -7.53
C LEU A 292 -29.15 19.08 -7.32
N VAL A 293 -28.74 18.40 -8.39
CA VAL A 293 -27.57 17.53 -8.42
C VAL A 293 -26.57 18.10 -9.42
N ALA A 294 -25.30 18.10 -9.02
CA ALA A 294 -24.20 18.55 -9.87
C ALA A 294 -23.14 17.46 -9.98
N ALA A 295 -22.49 17.40 -11.13
CA ALA A 295 -21.27 16.64 -11.30
C ALA A 295 -20.09 17.51 -10.83
N VAL A 296 -19.24 16.93 -9.99
CA VAL A 296 -17.97 17.53 -9.58
C VAL A 296 -16.84 16.53 -9.78
N GLU A 297 -15.66 17.05 -10.11
CA GLU A 297 -14.41 16.30 -9.98
C GLU A 297 -13.72 16.66 -8.68
N HIS A 298 -13.08 15.69 -8.02
CA HIS A 298 -12.35 15.92 -6.78
C HIS A 298 -11.15 14.96 -6.65
N ARG A 299 -10.22 15.25 -5.74
CA ARG A 299 -9.00 14.44 -5.51
C ARG A 299 -9.10 13.51 -4.30
N GLY A 300 -10.32 13.09 -3.94
CA GLY A 300 -10.59 12.33 -2.72
C GLY A 300 -11.29 13.12 -1.62
N ARG A 301 -11.13 12.70 -0.36
CA ARG A 301 -11.79 13.30 0.80
C ARG A 301 -10.79 13.57 1.92
N THR A 302 -11.04 14.61 2.70
CA THR A 302 -10.34 14.87 3.97
C THR A 302 -10.85 13.94 5.07
N ALA A 303 -10.12 13.86 6.18
CA ALA A 303 -10.56 13.14 7.38
C ALA A 303 -11.91 13.65 7.92
N ALA A 304 -12.22 14.93 7.71
CA ALA A 304 -13.51 15.54 8.04
C ALA A 304 -14.59 15.34 6.95
N GLY A 305 -14.40 14.38 6.04
CA GLY A 305 -15.38 14.01 5.01
C GLY A 305 -15.53 14.98 3.83
N ARG A 306 -14.78 16.09 3.78
CA ARG A 306 -14.89 17.12 2.74
C ARG A 306 -14.19 16.69 1.44
N LEU A 307 -14.72 17.07 0.29
CA LEU A 307 -14.06 16.85 -1.00
C LEU A 307 -12.76 17.67 -1.10
N THR A 308 -11.67 17.04 -1.51
CA THR A 308 -10.39 17.72 -1.72
C THR A 308 -10.32 18.31 -3.13
N LEU A 309 -10.01 19.62 -3.22
CA LEU A 309 -9.86 20.38 -4.47
C LEU A 309 -10.99 20.11 -5.49
N PRO A 310 -12.27 20.29 -5.11
CA PRO A 310 -13.37 20.04 -6.03
C PRO A 310 -13.37 21.02 -7.21
N ALA A 311 -13.81 20.56 -8.38
CA ALA A 311 -13.98 21.33 -9.61
C ALA A 311 -15.38 21.08 -10.18
N TRP A 312 -16.09 22.15 -10.53
CA TRP A 312 -17.45 22.10 -11.08
C TRP A 312 -17.44 21.50 -12.49
N ARG A 313 -18.35 20.56 -12.77
CA ARG A 313 -18.54 19.96 -14.10
C ARG A 313 -19.94 20.16 -14.67
N GLY A 314 -20.84 20.84 -13.94
CA GLY A 314 -22.18 21.17 -14.41
C GLY A 314 -23.29 20.54 -13.57
N LEU A 315 -24.50 21.09 -13.68
CA LEU A 315 -25.72 20.44 -13.19
C LEU A 315 -26.01 19.14 -13.98
N VAL A 316 -26.54 18.14 -13.29
CA VAL A 316 -26.93 16.85 -13.87
C VAL A 316 -28.44 16.85 -14.15
N ALA A 317 -28.82 16.52 -15.38
CA ALA A 317 -30.22 16.44 -15.78
C ALA A 317 -30.97 15.37 -14.97
N ARG A 318 -32.23 15.62 -14.62
CA ARG A 318 -33.01 14.77 -13.68
C ARG A 318 -33.04 13.28 -14.04
N GLY A 319 -33.03 12.94 -15.32
CA GLY A 319 -33.01 11.54 -15.80
C GLY A 319 -31.67 10.82 -15.65
N GLU A 320 -30.59 11.55 -15.39
CA GLU A 320 -29.21 11.05 -15.28
C GLU A 320 -28.69 11.08 -13.83
N GLN A 321 -29.55 11.50 -12.89
CA GLN A 321 -29.17 11.66 -11.49
C GLN A 321 -29.06 10.32 -10.78
N ASP A 322 -28.02 10.17 -9.96
CA ASP A 322 -27.85 8.98 -9.14
C ASP A 322 -29.05 8.81 -8.18
N ARG A 323 -29.65 7.61 -8.18
CA ARG A 323 -30.84 7.31 -7.36
C ARG A 323 -30.61 7.54 -5.87
N GLU A 324 -29.40 7.30 -5.39
CA GLU A 324 -29.01 7.51 -3.99
C GLU A 324 -29.08 8.99 -3.58
N LEU A 325 -28.82 9.92 -4.51
CA LEU A 325 -28.88 11.36 -4.24
C LEU A 325 -30.30 11.92 -4.30
N THR A 326 -31.19 11.25 -5.01
CA THR A 326 -32.57 11.69 -5.26
C THR A 326 -33.59 10.92 -4.43
N ALA A 327 -33.17 9.87 -3.73
CA ALA A 327 -34.00 9.11 -2.82
C ALA A 327 -34.45 10.00 -1.64
N PRO A 328 -35.74 9.97 -1.26
CA PRO A 328 -36.18 10.64 -0.05
C PRO A 328 -35.44 10.06 1.16
N PRO A 329 -35.09 10.87 2.17
CA PRO A 329 -34.40 10.40 3.35
C PRO A 329 -35.19 9.24 4.00
N PRO A 330 -34.50 8.20 4.51
CA PRO A 330 -35.15 7.10 5.21
C PRO A 330 -35.87 7.66 6.44
N GLY A 331 -37.19 7.81 6.34
CA GLY A 331 -38.02 8.50 7.33
C GLY A 331 -39.28 9.16 6.76
N ALA A 332 -39.35 9.35 5.44
CA ALA A 332 -40.52 9.91 4.76
C ALA A 332 -41.54 8.86 4.24
N ARG A 333 -41.46 7.59 4.67
CA ARG A 333 -42.57 6.64 4.50
C ARG A 333 -43.53 6.84 5.66
N GLY A 334 -44.78 7.09 5.32
CA GLY A 334 -45.82 7.60 6.19
C GLY A 334 -45.98 6.84 7.51
N ARG A 335 -46.36 7.60 8.53
CA ARG A 335 -47.05 7.09 9.72
C ARG A 335 -48.34 6.42 9.26
N GLU A 336 -48.28 5.14 8.91
CA GLU A 336 -49.43 4.27 9.07
C GLU A 336 -49.46 3.81 10.53
N SER A 337 -50.55 4.19 11.19
CA SER A 337 -50.85 3.96 12.59
C SER A 337 -51.04 2.46 12.85
N ALA A 338 -50.01 1.78 13.34
CA ALA A 338 -50.18 0.54 14.09
C ALA A 338 -50.29 0.90 15.57
N ALA A 339 -51.53 0.93 16.06
CA ALA A 339 -51.84 1.12 17.48
C ALA A 339 -51.26 -0.05 18.30
N VAL A 340 -50.41 0.27 19.27
CA VAL A 340 -50.01 -0.64 20.35
C VAL A 340 -50.75 -0.17 21.61
N PRO A 341 -51.52 -1.03 22.29
CA PRO A 341 -52.31 -0.63 23.45
C PRO A 341 -51.41 -0.35 24.67
N ALA A 342 -51.66 0.77 25.32
CA ALA A 342 -51.01 1.17 26.58
C ALA A 342 -51.52 0.32 27.75
N ARG A 343 -50.59 -0.18 28.60
CA ARG A 343 -50.90 -0.60 29.97
C ARG A 343 -50.50 0.52 30.95
N PRO A 344 -51.31 0.78 31.99
CA PRO A 344 -51.13 1.93 32.87
C PRO A 344 -50.02 1.71 33.90
N ALA A 345 -49.41 2.83 34.31
CA ALA A 345 -48.43 2.91 35.37
C ALA A 345 -49.09 2.81 36.76
N THR A 346 -48.48 2.03 37.65
CA THR A 346 -48.70 2.11 39.10
C THR A 346 -47.36 2.31 39.79
N ALA A 347 -47.32 3.33 40.67
CA ALA A 347 -46.16 3.71 41.47
C ALA A 347 -46.00 2.80 42.70
N PRO A 348 -44.77 2.60 43.22
CA PRO A 348 -44.56 2.18 44.59
C PRO A 348 -43.99 3.32 45.48
N PRO A 349 -44.16 3.21 46.82
CA PRO A 349 -43.93 4.29 47.78
C PRO A 349 -42.49 4.35 48.34
N ALA A 350 -42.25 5.39 49.14
CA ALA A 350 -40.99 5.81 49.74
C ALA A 350 -40.52 5.03 50.99
N GLY A 351 -39.20 5.11 51.25
CA GLY A 351 -38.51 4.88 52.54
C GLY A 351 -37.93 3.47 52.69
N SER A 352 -36.68 3.22 53.10
CA SER A 352 -35.75 3.95 53.98
C SER A 352 -34.31 3.43 53.81
N ALA A 353 -33.34 4.15 54.37
CA ALA A 353 -31.90 4.00 54.21
C ALA A 353 -31.29 2.73 54.86
N THR A 354 -30.14 2.28 54.34
CA THR A 354 -28.92 2.13 55.15
C THR A 354 -27.65 2.02 54.29
N ASP A 355 -26.65 2.75 54.77
CA ASP A 355 -25.26 2.87 54.34
C ASP A 355 -24.49 1.55 54.44
N ARG A 356 -23.62 1.28 53.45
CA ARG A 356 -22.40 0.49 53.66
C ARG A 356 -21.37 0.72 52.55
N THR A 357 -20.60 1.79 52.73
CA THR A 357 -19.38 2.08 51.98
C THR A 357 -18.23 1.23 52.52
N VAL A 358 -17.60 0.36 51.70
CA VAL A 358 -16.36 -0.35 52.07
C VAL A 358 -15.17 0.38 51.45
N ARG A 359 -14.35 1.01 52.31
CA ARG A 359 -13.02 1.54 51.99
C ARG A 359 -11.97 0.45 52.25
N ILE A 360 -11.10 0.17 51.28
CA ILE A 360 -9.83 -0.54 51.54
C ILE A 360 -8.69 0.47 51.44
N ARG A 361 -7.91 0.55 52.53
CA ARG A 361 -6.75 1.44 52.71
C ARG A 361 -5.53 0.84 52.03
N VAL A 362 -4.81 1.66 51.26
CA VAL A 362 -3.43 1.42 50.85
C VAL A 362 -2.53 1.79 52.05
N ARG A 363 -1.64 0.87 52.45
CA ARG A 363 -0.50 1.18 53.32
C ARG A 363 0.74 0.41 52.89
N ASP A 364 1.82 1.19 52.87
CA ASP A 364 3.22 0.85 53.08
C ASP A 364 3.96 0.09 51.97
N ALA A 365 4.61 0.90 51.12
CA ALA A 365 5.67 0.48 50.20
C ALA A 365 7.01 0.39 50.96
N VAL A 366 7.67 -0.77 50.85
CA VAL A 366 9.12 -0.94 51.04
C VAL A 366 9.65 -1.59 49.75
N PRO A 367 10.71 -1.07 49.11
CA PRO A 367 11.15 -1.54 47.80
C PRO A 367 12.16 -2.68 47.90
N PRO A 368 12.15 -3.66 46.96
CA PRO A 368 13.33 -4.48 46.73
C PRO A 368 13.91 -4.22 45.32
N GLN A 369 15.15 -3.71 45.35
CA GLN A 369 16.34 -4.02 44.54
C GLN A 369 16.20 -4.43 43.06
N ALA A 370 17.05 -3.78 42.25
CA ALA A 370 17.22 -4.01 40.82
C ALA A 370 17.70 -5.44 40.48
N PRO A 371 17.05 -6.13 39.52
CA PRO A 371 17.57 -7.35 38.92
C PRO A 371 18.43 -7.05 37.65
N PRO A 372 19.26 -8.01 37.22
CA PRO A 372 20.40 -7.78 36.33
C PRO A 372 20.01 -7.65 34.86
N SER A 373 20.93 -7.10 34.06
CA SER A 373 20.84 -6.97 32.60
C SER A 373 20.34 -8.24 31.91
N PRO A 374 19.29 -8.20 31.08
CA PRO A 374 18.89 -9.36 30.31
C PRO A 374 19.73 -9.47 29.04
N SER A 375 20.37 -10.63 28.93
CA SER A 375 20.82 -11.28 27.70
C SER A 375 19.85 -11.08 26.53
N ALA A 376 20.43 -10.92 25.34
CA ALA A 376 19.73 -10.72 24.06
C ALA A 376 18.51 -11.64 23.90
N GLN A 377 17.32 -11.03 23.98
CA GLN A 377 16.09 -11.63 23.47
C GLN A 377 16.05 -11.45 21.95
N PRO A 378 15.58 -12.44 21.17
CA PRO A 378 15.39 -12.26 19.74
C PRO A 378 14.34 -11.17 19.52
N VAL A 379 14.72 -10.13 18.78
CA VAL A 379 13.86 -9.00 18.41
C VAL A 379 12.74 -9.55 17.51
N PRO A 380 11.44 -9.30 17.82
CA PRO A 380 10.37 -9.70 16.92
C PRO A 380 10.55 -9.00 15.57
N HIS A 381 10.51 -9.76 14.47
CA HIS A 381 10.57 -9.25 13.11
C HIS A 381 9.52 -8.13 12.94
N GLN A 382 9.98 -6.89 12.70
CA GLN A 382 9.09 -5.73 12.60
C GLN A 382 8.24 -5.81 11.33
N GLU A 383 6.94 -6.07 11.51
CA GLU A 383 5.93 -6.01 10.45
C GLU A 383 6.01 -4.67 9.69
N GLY A 384 6.18 -4.76 8.37
CA GLY A 384 6.09 -3.66 7.42
C GLY A 384 4.69 -3.03 7.36
N PRO A 385 4.52 -1.78 6.88
CA PRO A 385 3.17 -1.26 6.57
C PRO A 385 2.44 -2.11 5.51
N TRP A 386 3.16 -2.97 4.78
CA TRP A 386 2.61 -3.87 3.78
C TRP A 386 1.96 -5.14 4.37
N HIS A 387 1.88 -5.28 5.70
CA HIS A 387 1.37 -6.47 6.38
C HIS A 387 0.18 -6.15 7.30
N GLY A 388 -0.85 -7.00 7.26
CA GLY A 388 -2.00 -7.04 8.18
C GLY A 388 -2.07 -8.37 8.95
N PRO A 389 -2.98 -8.54 9.93
CA PRO A 389 -2.90 -9.60 10.93
C PRO A 389 -2.96 -11.05 10.37
N LEU A 390 -2.09 -11.87 10.95
CA LEU A 390 -1.55 -13.19 10.60
C LEU A 390 -2.51 -14.39 10.35
N SER A 391 -3.79 -14.18 10.11
CA SER A 391 -4.76 -15.28 9.90
C SER A 391 -5.57 -15.21 8.60
N ARG A 392 -5.13 -14.45 7.60
CA ARG A 392 -5.70 -14.53 6.24
C ARG A 392 -4.61 -14.80 5.19
N ARG A 393 -4.70 -16.00 4.62
CA ARG A 393 -4.47 -16.40 3.21
C ARG A 393 -3.32 -15.68 2.49
N LEU A 394 -2.26 -16.44 2.15
CA LEU A 394 -1.05 -16.05 1.39
C LEU A 394 -0.61 -14.60 1.66
N GLU A 395 0.47 -14.42 2.42
CA GLU A 395 1.01 -13.09 2.76
C GLU A 395 0.85 -12.11 1.59
N GLN A 396 0.15 -10.99 1.82
CA GLN A 396 -0.20 -10.06 0.74
C GLN A 396 1.03 -9.63 -0.08
N HIS A 397 2.18 -9.50 0.57
CA HIS A 397 3.47 -9.26 -0.08
C HIS A 397 3.86 -10.37 -1.07
N PHE A 398 3.73 -11.65 -0.68
CA PHE A 398 3.96 -12.78 -1.58
C PHE A 398 3.01 -12.74 -2.78
N VAL A 399 1.72 -12.45 -2.55
CA VAL A 399 0.72 -12.30 -3.62
C VAL A 399 1.13 -11.20 -4.60
N TYR A 400 1.43 -10.00 -4.09
CA TYR A 400 1.81 -8.88 -4.94
C TYR A 400 3.13 -9.11 -5.68
N ASN A 401 4.14 -9.69 -5.03
CA ASN A 401 5.41 -10.01 -5.67
C ASN A 401 5.25 -11.07 -6.76
N THR A 402 4.43 -12.09 -6.50
CA THR A 402 4.13 -13.12 -7.49
C THR A 402 3.43 -12.50 -8.70
N LEU A 403 2.41 -11.68 -8.47
CA LEU A 403 1.69 -10.99 -9.55
C LEU A 403 2.59 -10.01 -10.31
N ASN A 404 3.49 -9.29 -9.63
CA ASN A 404 4.45 -8.39 -10.27
C ASN A 404 5.45 -9.16 -11.14
N THR A 405 5.93 -10.31 -10.64
CA THR A 405 6.83 -11.20 -11.39
C THR A 405 6.14 -11.75 -12.64
N ILE A 406 4.90 -12.24 -12.49
CA ILE A 406 4.07 -12.69 -13.62
C ILE A 406 3.88 -11.56 -14.62
N ALA A 407 3.47 -10.37 -14.17
CA ALA A 407 3.22 -9.21 -15.02
C ALA A 407 4.47 -8.77 -15.81
N SER A 408 5.65 -8.81 -15.17
CA SER A 408 6.93 -8.55 -15.83
C SER A 408 7.23 -9.57 -16.95
N LEU A 409 6.94 -10.84 -16.69
CA LEU A 409 7.20 -11.94 -17.63
C LEU A 409 6.20 -11.99 -18.80
N VAL A 410 4.98 -11.47 -18.66
CA VAL A 410 3.96 -11.51 -19.74
C VAL A 410 4.49 -10.96 -21.07
N ARG A 411 5.39 -9.96 -21.04
CA ARG A 411 5.96 -9.36 -22.26
C ARG A 411 7.29 -9.99 -22.70
N THR A 412 8.04 -10.62 -21.79
CA THR A 412 9.41 -11.07 -22.04
C THR A 412 9.50 -12.60 -22.19
N ASP A 413 8.67 -13.35 -21.46
CA ASP A 413 8.58 -14.81 -21.48
C ASP A 413 7.13 -15.28 -21.15
N PRO A 414 6.21 -15.22 -22.14
CA PRO A 414 4.81 -15.58 -21.93
C PRO A 414 4.57 -17.04 -21.47
N PRO A 415 5.29 -18.06 -21.97
CA PRO A 415 5.18 -19.43 -21.45
C PRO A 415 5.46 -19.51 -19.96
N ARG A 416 6.56 -18.90 -19.49
CA ARG A 416 6.92 -18.90 -18.07
C ARG A 416 5.93 -18.12 -17.22
N ALA A 417 5.42 -17.00 -17.72
CA ALA A 417 4.37 -16.23 -17.05
C ALA A 417 3.09 -17.07 -16.85
N ARG A 418 2.70 -17.86 -17.86
CA ARG A 418 1.53 -18.75 -17.79
C ARG A 418 1.72 -19.85 -16.75
N GLU A 419 2.89 -20.48 -16.70
CA GLU A 419 3.20 -21.49 -15.67
C GLU A 419 3.09 -20.92 -14.26
N LEU A 420 3.66 -19.74 -14.01
CA LEU A 420 3.59 -19.08 -12.71
C LEU A 420 2.17 -18.65 -12.34
N LEU A 421 1.37 -18.19 -13.31
CA LEU A 421 -0.03 -17.86 -13.08
C LEU A 421 -0.84 -19.09 -12.66
N LEU A 422 -0.62 -20.24 -13.32
CA LEU A 422 -1.25 -21.50 -12.94
C LEU A 422 -0.81 -21.96 -11.55
N GLY A 423 0.50 -21.92 -11.27
CA GLY A 423 1.04 -22.24 -9.95
C GLY A 423 0.50 -21.33 -8.84
N PHE A 424 0.34 -20.03 -9.12
CA PHE A 424 -0.26 -19.09 -8.17
C PHE A 424 -1.75 -19.37 -7.91
N ALA A 425 -2.50 -19.78 -8.95
CA ALA A 425 -3.89 -20.21 -8.82
C ALA A 425 -4.01 -21.50 -8.00
N ASP A 426 -3.09 -22.46 -8.19
CA ASP A 426 -3.04 -23.70 -7.43
C ASP A 426 -2.75 -23.44 -5.95
N LEU A 427 -1.79 -22.55 -5.66
CA LEU A 427 -1.46 -22.12 -4.32
C LEU A 427 -2.62 -21.36 -3.64
N SER A 428 -3.37 -20.55 -4.39
CA SER A 428 -4.57 -19.88 -3.90
C SER A 428 -5.66 -20.89 -3.52
N ARG A 429 -5.87 -21.92 -4.35
CA ARG A 429 -6.80 -23.02 -4.05
C ARG A 429 -6.39 -23.80 -2.81
N ALA A 430 -5.09 -24.07 -2.63
CA ALA A 430 -4.58 -24.71 -1.41
C ALA A 430 -4.87 -23.86 -0.16
N ALA A 431 -4.67 -22.54 -0.26
CA ALA A 431 -4.96 -21.61 0.84
C ALA A 431 -6.44 -21.54 1.20
N ASP A 432 -7.36 -21.71 0.24
CA ASP A 432 -8.80 -21.76 0.51
C ASP A 432 -9.23 -23.04 1.26
N ARG A 433 -8.43 -24.11 1.20
CA ARG A 433 -8.65 -25.39 1.89
C ARG A 433 -7.99 -25.48 3.27
N ALA A 434 -7.40 -24.38 3.76
CA ALA A 434 -6.67 -24.34 5.03
C ALA A 434 -7.52 -24.68 6.26
N GLU A 435 -8.85 -24.52 6.16
CA GLU A 435 -9.81 -24.79 7.24
C GLU A 435 -10.33 -26.24 7.21
N GLU A 436 -9.93 -27.04 6.22
CA GLU A 436 -10.28 -28.47 6.17
C GLU A 436 -9.55 -29.25 7.29
N PRO A 437 -10.14 -30.33 7.82
CA PRO A 437 -9.50 -31.12 8.88
C PRO A 437 -8.23 -31.83 8.39
N THR A 438 -8.22 -32.31 7.15
CA THR A 438 -7.08 -32.93 6.47
C THR A 438 -7.19 -32.75 4.96
N ILE A 439 -6.06 -32.76 4.25
CA ILE A 439 -5.97 -32.86 2.79
C ILE A 439 -5.08 -34.04 2.40
N ARG A 440 -5.00 -34.37 1.11
CA ARG A 440 -4.10 -35.43 0.63
C ARG A 440 -2.66 -34.93 0.55
N LEU A 441 -1.70 -35.83 0.81
CA LEU A 441 -0.27 -35.53 0.72
C LEU A 441 0.13 -35.02 -0.68
N ASP A 442 -0.42 -35.60 -1.74
CA ASP A 442 -0.14 -35.15 -3.11
C ASP A 442 -0.61 -33.71 -3.39
N GLU A 443 -1.74 -33.31 -2.82
CA GLU A 443 -2.27 -31.93 -2.88
C GLU A 443 -1.37 -30.96 -2.11
N GLU A 444 -0.94 -31.31 -0.90
CA GLU A 444 -0.01 -30.51 -0.09
C GLU A 444 1.34 -30.33 -0.82
N LEU A 445 1.91 -31.41 -1.36
CA LEU A 445 3.19 -31.36 -2.09
C LEU A 445 3.06 -30.61 -3.43
N ALA A 446 1.89 -30.62 -4.07
CA ALA A 446 1.63 -29.79 -5.24
C ALA A 446 1.66 -28.30 -4.90
N ALA A 447 1.06 -27.89 -3.77
CA ALA A 447 1.12 -26.51 -3.29
C ALA A 447 2.56 -26.09 -2.95
N VAL A 448 3.33 -26.98 -2.30
CA VAL A 448 4.77 -26.79 -2.04
C VAL A 448 5.56 -26.57 -3.32
N ARG A 449 5.37 -27.41 -4.34
CA ARG A 449 6.05 -27.26 -5.64
C ARG A 449 5.69 -25.94 -6.32
N ALA A 450 4.41 -25.56 -6.30
CA ALA A 450 3.95 -24.30 -6.87
C ALA A 450 4.59 -23.09 -6.17
N TYR A 451 4.64 -23.08 -4.83
CA TYR A 451 5.31 -22.05 -4.05
C TYR A 451 6.81 -21.95 -4.38
N LEU A 452 7.52 -23.09 -4.39
CA LEU A 452 8.95 -23.13 -4.69
C LEU A 452 9.26 -22.69 -6.12
N GLN A 453 8.40 -22.99 -7.09
CA GLN A 453 8.56 -22.52 -8.46
C GLN A 453 8.44 -21.00 -8.57
N ILE A 454 7.53 -20.40 -7.82
CA ILE A 454 7.36 -18.95 -7.74
C ILE A 454 8.61 -18.32 -7.12
N GLU A 455 9.02 -18.78 -5.94
CA GLU A 455 10.19 -18.24 -5.24
C GLU A 455 11.49 -18.44 -6.03
N ARG A 456 11.69 -19.58 -6.69
CA ARG A 456 12.86 -19.80 -7.56
C ARG A 456 12.95 -18.81 -8.70
N THR A 457 11.82 -18.33 -9.21
CA THR A 457 11.84 -17.31 -10.26
C THR A 457 12.32 -15.96 -9.73
N ARG A 458 12.11 -15.69 -8.43
CA ARG A 458 12.57 -14.48 -7.73
C ARG A 458 14.03 -14.59 -7.28
N PHE A 459 14.40 -15.69 -6.64
CA PHE A 459 15.74 -15.91 -6.08
C PHE A 459 16.77 -16.37 -7.12
N GLY A 460 16.33 -16.82 -8.29
CA GLY A 460 17.21 -17.27 -9.37
C GLY A 460 18.09 -18.44 -8.91
N ALA A 461 19.40 -18.34 -9.16
CA ALA A 461 20.36 -19.38 -8.80
C ALA A 461 20.57 -19.52 -7.27
N ARG A 462 20.13 -18.55 -6.46
CA ARG A 462 20.29 -18.56 -4.99
C ARG A 462 19.33 -19.49 -4.26
N LEU A 463 18.33 -20.04 -4.94
CA LEU A 463 17.40 -21.01 -4.35
C LEU A 463 17.41 -22.30 -5.16
N THR A 464 17.96 -23.35 -4.57
CA THR A 464 17.78 -24.72 -5.06
C THR A 464 16.62 -25.37 -4.31
N ALA A 465 15.85 -26.20 -5.01
CA ALA A 465 14.70 -26.84 -4.39
C ALA A 465 14.45 -28.22 -4.97
N GLU A 466 14.26 -29.20 -4.09
CA GLU A 466 13.88 -30.57 -4.45
C GLU A 466 12.67 -31.00 -3.62
N VAL A 467 11.72 -31.68 -4.25
CA VAL A 467 10.54 -32.24 -3.59
C VAL A 467 10.38 -33.66 -4.09
N ASP A 468 10.46 -34.63 -3.19
CA ASP A 468 10.31 -36.04 -3.54
C ASP A 468 8.90 -36.33 -4.10
N ASP A 469 8.81 -37.30 -5.00
CA ASP A 469 7.53 -37.83 -5.51
C ASP A 469 7.06 -38.97 -4.60
N PRO A 470 5.88 -38.89 -3.98
CA PRO A 470 5.32 -39.97 -3.15
C PRO A 470 5.37 -41.34 -3.82
N ARG A 471 5.10 -41.42 -5.13
CA ARG A 471 5.11 -42.67 -5.89
C ARG A 471 6.50 -43.29 -5.97
N GLY A 472 7.54 -42.45 -6.06
CA GLY A 472 8.94 -42.88 -6.10
C GLY A 472 9.48 -43.29 -4.73
N SER A 473 8.92 -42.74 -3.65
CA SER A 473 9.35 -42.98 -2.27
C SER A 473 8.57 -44.08 -1.55
N GLY A 474 7.63 -44.76 -2.22
CA GLY A 474 6.82 -45.83 -1.63
C GLY A 474 5.79 -45.36 -0.59
N ILE A 475 5.43 -44.07 -0.61
CA ILE A 475 4.45 -43.45 0.28
C ILE A 475 3.14 -43.26 -0.48
N ASP A 476 2.00 -43.62 0.13
CA ASP A 476 0.69 -43.42 -0.48
C ASP A 476 0.43 -41.92 -0.71
N PRO A 477 0.29 -41.46 -1.98
CA PRO A 477 -0.02 -40.07 -2.29
C PRO A 477 -1.33 -39.57 -1.65
N ALA A 478 -2.26 -40.48 -1.33
CA ALA A 478 -3.55 -40.16 -0.71
C ALA A 478 -3.48 -40.06 0.83
N SER A 479 -2.30 -40.24 1.44
CA SER A 479 -2.12 -40.11 2.89
C SER A 479 -2.68 -38.78 3.41
N ALA A 480 -3.48 -38.83 4.46
CA ALA A 480 -4.08 -37.64 5.05
C ALA A 480 -3.04 -36.83 5.84
N VAL A 481 -2.94 -35.54 5.56
CA VAL A 481 -2.03 -34.60 6.22
C VAL A 481 -2.77 -33.34 6.69
N PRO A 482 -2.29 -32.65 7.74
CA PRO A 482 -2.80 -31.34 8.10
C PRO A 482 -2.55 -30.35 6.94
N PRO A 483 -3.55 -29.54 6.54
CA PRO A 483 -3.39 -28.61 5.44
C PRO A 483 -2.28 -27.59 5.72
N LEU A 484 -1.48 -27.28 4.69
CA LEU A 484 -0.43 -26.28 4.69
C LEU A 484 0.72 -26.52 5.68
N ALA A 485 0.78 -27.66 6.35
CA ALA A 485 1.82 -27.92 7.35
C ALA A 485 3.23 -27.99 6.73
N VAL A 486 3.37 -28.69 5.61
CA VAL A 486 4.65 -28.80 4.88
C VAL A 486 4.94 -27.49 4.16
N LEU A 487 3.91 -26.87 3.55
CA LEU A 487 4.05 -25.57 2.89
C LEU A 487 4.49 -24.48 3.87
N ALA A 488 3.94 -24.43 5.08
CA ALA A 488 4.32 -23.44 6.08
C ALA A 488 5.78 -23.62 6.51
N ALA A 489 6.23 -24.87 6.67
CA ALA A 489 7.63 -25.17 6.98
C ALA A 489 8.57 -24.79 5.83
N VAL A 490 8.20 -25.10 4.59
CA VAL A 490 8.98 -24.70 3.39
C VAL A 490 9.03 -23.19 3.24
N ARG A 491 7.91 -22.49 3.48
CA ARG A 491 7.86 -21.03 3.48
C ARG A 491 8.81 -20.45 4.52
N ARG A 492 8.77 -20.98 5.74
CA ARG A 492 9.69 -20.60 6.82
C ARG A 492 11.15 -20.83 6.43
N ALA A 493 11.48 -21.98 5.83
CA ALA A 493 12.82 -22.25 5.31
C ALA A 493 13.28 -21.17 4.33
N VAL A 494 12.43 -20.79 3.38
CA VAL A 494 12.78 -19.79 2.38
C VAL A 494 12.90 -18.40 3.01
N GLN A 495 11.93 -17.97 3.82
CA GLN A 495 11.82 -16.58 4.32
C GLN A 495 12.74 -16.29 5.51
N GLU A 496 12.88 -17.24 6.43
CA GLU A 496 13.62 -17.01 7.69
C GLU A 496 15.06 -17.55 7.63
N GLU A 497 15.32 -18.60 6.85
CA GLU A 497 16.65 -19.23 6.80
C GLU A 497 17.43 -18.84 5.54
N ILE A 498 16.82 -18.95 4.35
CA ILE A 498 17.52 -18.77 3.07
C ILE A 498 17.57 -17.29 2.62
N GLU A 499 16.46 -16.57 2.69
CA GLU A 499 16.36 -15.17 2.24
C GLU A 499 17.39 -14.23 2.91
N PRO A 500 17.68 -14.35 4.23
CA PRO A 500 18.68 -13.52 4.89
C PRO A 500 20.13 -13.84 4.50
N VAL A 501 20.40 -15.01 3.91
CA VAL A 501 21.76 -15.48 3.61
C VAL A 501 22.16 -15.04 2.19
N PRO A 502 23.20 -14.19 2.02
CA PRO A 502 23.57 -13.66 0.71
C PRO A 502 23.93 -14.71 -0.34
N GLY A 503 24.54 -15.83 0.05
CA GLY A 503 24.82 -16.94 -0.86
C GLY A 503 23.57 -17.73 -1.26
N GLY A 504 22.49 -17.63 -0.49
CA GLY A 504 21.26 -18.38 -0.70
C GLY A 504 21.29 -19.75 -0.02
N GLY A 505 20.63 -20.73 -0.62
CA GLY A 505 20.51 -22.05 -0.05
C GLY A 505 19.60 -23.00 -0.82
N GLY A 506 19.47 -24.20 -0.28
CA GLY A 506 18.64 -25.28 -0.79
C GLY A 506 17.57 -25.71 0.20
N VAL A 507 16.37 -25.96 -0.30
CA VAL A 507 15.30 -26.61 0.47
C VAL A 507 14.94 -27.95 -0.14
N ARG A 508 14.94 -29.01 0.66
CA ARG A 508 14.59 -30.36 0.24
C ARG A 508 13.43 -30.88 1.04
N VAL A 509 12.36 -31.29 0.36
CA VAL A 509 11.23 -31.98 0.98
C VAL A 509 11.41 -33.48 0.74
N ARG A 510 11.89 -34.18 1.77
CA ARG A 510 12.22 -35.61 1.73
C ARG A 510 11.09 -36.46 2.29
N LEU A 511 10.69 -37.46 1.53
CA LEU A 511 9.73 -38.46 1.94
C LEU A 511 10.48 -39.69 2.45
N VAL A 512 10.43 -39.92 3.76
CA VAL A 512 11.13 -41.01 4.45
C VAL A 512 10.13 -41.98 5.07
N THR A 513 10.57 -43.20 5.38
CA THR A 513 9.73 -44.18 6.07
C THR A 513 9.13 -43.58 7.35
N GLY A 514 7.80 -43.45 7.38
CA GLY A 514 7.05 -42.90 8.52
C GLY A 514 6.92 -41.36 8.57
N GLY A 515 7.36 -40.60 7.56
CA GLY A 515 7.21 -39.15 7.60
C GLY A 515 7.66 -38.35 6.39
N CYS A 516 7.33 -37.06 6.40
CA CYS A 516 7.80 -36.04 5.47
C CYS A 516 8.71 -35.06 6.23
N ARG A 517 9.91 -34.80 5.71
CA ARG A 517 10.92 -33.90 6.29
C ARG A 517 11.17 -32.71 5.39
N VAL A 518 11.31 -31.53 5.99
CA VAL A 518 11.82 -30.34 5.29
C VAL A 518 13.24 -30.09 5.78
N GLU A 519 14.19 -30.24 4.87
CA GLU A 519 15.63 -30.03 5.09
C GLU A 519 16.07 -28.72 4.46
N VAL A 520 16.97 -28.01 5.14
CA VAL A 520 17.53 -26.74 4.68
C VAL A 520 19.06 -26.84 4.65
N ALA A 521 19.65 -26.40 3.54
CA ALA A 521 21.09 -26.23 3.39
C ALA A 521 21.36 -24.75 3.05
N LEU A 522 22.34 -24.12 3.70
CA LEU A 522 22.64 -22.70 3.50
C LEU A 522 23.98 -22.55 2.76
N GLU A 523 24.07 -21.61 1.84
CA GLU A 523 25.32 -21.28 1.14
C GLU A 523 25.94 -20.01 1.76
N GLN A 524 27.06 -20.16 2.47
CA GLN A 524 27.80 -19.02 3.02
C GLN A 524 28.73 -18.41 1.96
N SER A 525 28.71 -17.08 1.83
CA SER A 525 29.60 -16.35 0.93
C SER A 525 31.03 -16.34 1.46
N GLY A 526 31.94 -17.10 0.83
CA GLY A 526 33.39 -16.90 0.95
C GLY A 526 34.24 -18.12 1.30
N GLU A 527 33.67 -19.21 1.81
CA GLU A 527 34.37 -20.48 2.02
C GLU A 527 33.40 -21.64 1.75
N SER A 528 33.83 -22.60 0.94
CA SER A 528 33.12 -23.85 0.65
C SER A 528 33.08 -24.73 1.91
N ARG A 529 32.33 -24.33 2.93
CA ARG A 529 31.75 -25.25 3.90
C ARG A 529 30.31 -25.50 3.46
N ASN A 530 30.12 -26.66 2.85
CA ASN A 530 28.81 -27.26 2.70
C ASN A 530 28.34 -27.57 4.13
N ASP A 531 27.57 -26.69 4.77
CA ASP A 531 26.95 -27.02 6.04
C ASP A 531 25.98 -28.18 5.79
N ASP A 532 26.10 -29.25 6.58
CA ASP A 532 25.22 -30.40 6.46
C ASP A 532 23.76 -29.94 6.58
N PRO A 533 22.87 -30.43 5.70
CA PRO A 533 21.46 -30.04 5.72
C PRO A 533 20.85 -30.33 7.09
N PHE A 534 20.19 -29.34 7.69
CA PHE A 534 19.47 -29.53 8.94
C PHE A 534 17.98 -29.71 8.69
N VAL A 535 17.32 -30.50 9.54
CA VAL A 535 15.87 -30.75 9.45
C VAL A 535 15.13 -29.63 10.17
N LEU A 536 14.42 -28.79 9.42
CA LEU A 536 13.60 -27.71 9.95
C LEU A 536 12.24 -28.21 10.47
N PHE A 537 11.70 -29.25 9.83
CA PHE A 537 10.36 -29.76 10.13
C PHE A 537 10.24 -31.25 9.82
N HIS A 538 9.44 -31.94 10.64
CA HIS A 538 9.09 -33.35 10.46
C HIS A 538 7.58 -33.54 10.66
N LEU A 539 6.89 -33.99 9.61
CA LEU A 539 5.49 -34.41 9.67
C LEU A 539 5.43 -35.94 9.69
N PRO A 540 4.94 -36.59 10.76
CA PRO A 540 4.70 -38.02 10.72
C PRO A 540 3.60 -38.34 9.71
N LEU A 541 3.83 -39.35 8.87
CA LEU A 541 2.86 -39.91 7.94
C LEU A 541 2.49 -41.31 8.45
N GLY A 542 1.20 -41.63 8.45
CA GLY A 542 0.61 -42.74 9.20
C GLY A 542 1.50 -43.97 9.41
N ALA A 543 1.72 -44.32 10.68
CA ALA A 543 2.09 -45.67 11.06
C ALA A 543 0.94 -46.63 10.66
N PRO A 544 1.20 -47.90 10.35
CA PRO A 544 0.13 -48.87 10.23
C PRO A 544 -0.71 -48.85 11.52
N ALA A 545 -2.03 -48.74 11.37
CA ALA A 545 -2.92 -49.10 12.46
C ALA A 545 -2.76 -50.61 12.67
N ASP A 546 -2.20 -51.01 13.81
CA ASP A 546 -2.29 -52.39 14.31
C ASP A 546 -3.76 -52.79 14.52
#